data_AF-I4HTR8-F1
#
_entry.id   AF-I4HTR8-F1
#
_cell.length_a   1.000
_cell.length_b   1.000
_cell.length_c   1.000
_cell.angle_alpha   90.00
_cell.angle_beta   90.00
_cell.angle_gamma   90.00
#
_symmetry.space_group_name_H-M   'P 1'
#
loop_
_entity.id
_entity.type
_entity.pdbx_description
1 polymer ?
#
loop_
_entity_poly.entity_id
_entity_poly.type
_entity_poly.pdbx_seq_one_letter_code
_entity_poly.pdbx_strand_id
1 'polypeptide(L)'
;MVIKIDQPSNNATLAITDNVNFKGTASHEIVRIELWAENKWHFGNSSVSNGNWSVSYRFTDNGKRQIEARGFDQDNHSVASEKITLEIEASSISCEPRTKLFEIGGHSVWQIAGQTAFFYQSKMSIDADGAPNAYHPDNIGLDDLKNAGYPNTSWWKNILVPDPQNPNRAYEQPSGPYQGYFVSMTALQDGTKAKTDPSRYVDSTRIPYIVLPGGGSAGAKLGDFAVVFNGKNGKIVNGIYADVGPSNKIGEGSIALAEALGIPSSPRTGGVSSGIMYVVFPGSGNGKPRSLSEINTEAEKHFNNWGGMARLNACFSPS
;
A
#
# COMPACT_ATOMS: atom_id res chain seq x y z
N MET A 1 -27.27 33.16 -11.38
CA MET A 1 -26.21 32.17 -11.68
C MET A 1 -26.71 30.80 -11.26
N VAL A 2 -26.33 29.75 -11.99
CA VAL A 2 -26.80 28.39 -11.75
C VAL A 2 -25.60 27.52 -11.41
N ILE A 3 -25.76 26.69 -10.38
CA ILE A 3 -24.88 25.57 -10.06
C ILE A 3 -25.76 24.32 -10.01
N LYS A 4 -25.22 23.20 -10.51
CA LYS A 4 -25.85 21.89 -10.47
C LYS A 4 -24.88 20.84 -9.92
N ILE A 5 -25.39 19.90 -9.13
CA ILE A 5 -24.77 18.67 -8.67
C ILE A 5 -25.43 17.56 -9.49
N ASP A 6 -24.73 17.13 -10.54
CA ASP A 6 -25.20 16.11 -11.47
C ASP A 6 -24.97 14.69 -10.90
N GLN A 7 -23.95 14.52 -10.07
CA GLN A 7 -23.68 13.29 -9.32
C GLN A 7 -23.13 13.61 -7.93
N PRO A 8 -23.49 12.84 -6.89
CA PRO A 8 -24.59 11.85 -6.86
C PRO A 8 -25.98 12.52 -6.96
N SER A 9 -27.00 11.74 -7.30
CA SER A 9 -28.38 12.24 -7.37
C SER A 9 -28.94 12.55 -5.98
N ASN A 10 -29.86 13.52 -5.89
CA ASN A 10 -30.55 13.81 -4.65
C ASN A 10 -31.29 12.59 -4.08
N ASN A 11 -31.16 12.36 -2.78
CA ASN A 11 -31.60 11.19 -2.01
C ASN A 11 -30.93 9.86 -2.41
N ALA A 12 -29.74 9.88 -3.03
CA ALA A 12 -28.99 8.66 -3.24
C ALA A 12 -28.59 8.00 -1.92
N THR A 13 -28.71 6.68 -1.87
CA THR A 13 -28.14 5.83 -0.83
C THR A 13 -26.77 5.34 -1.29
N LEU A 14 -25.75 5.57 -0.48
CA LEU A 14 -24.36 5.21 -0.78
C LEU A 14 -23.78 4.45 0.40
N ALA A 15 -22.90 3.47 0.17
CA ALA A 15 -22.24 2.81 1.28
C ALA A 15 -21.15 3.72 1.86
N ILE A 16 -20.95 3.68 3.18
CA ILE A 16 -19.85 4.38 3.88
C ILE A 16 -18.45 3.99 3.35
N THR A 17 -18.37 2.91 2.58
CA THR A 17 -17.16 2.47 1.88
C THR A 17 -16.79 3.28 0.67
N ASP A 18 -17.76 3.91 0.05
CA ASP A 18 -17.64 4.38 -1.31
C ASP A 18 -16.89 5.72 -1.32
N ASN A 19 -15.99 5.88 -2.29
CA ASN A 19 -15.48 7.19 -2.61
C ASN A 19 -16.52 7.90 -3.47
N VAL A 20 -17.14 8.94 -2.92
CA VAL A 20 -18.24 9.66 -3.57
C VAL A 20 -17.65 10.73 -4.48
N ASN A 21 -17.87 10.58 -5.78
CA ASN A 21 -17.46 11.56 -6.78
C ASN A 21 -18.58 12.57 -6.98
N PHE A 22 -18.46 13.73 -6.35
CA PHE A 22 -19.31 14.87 -6.62
C PHE A 22 -18.90 15.48 -7.96
N LYS A 23 -19.86 15.62 -8.87
CA LYS A 23 -19.67 16.23 -10.18
C LYS A 23 -20.85 17.12 -10.49
N GLY A 24 -20.58 18.16 -11.24
CA GLY A 24 -21.64 19.08 -11.60
C GLY A 24 -21.24 20.10 -12.62
N THR A 25 -22.21 20.97 -12.90
CA THR A 25 -22.06 22.09 -13.83
C THR A 25 -22.27 23.43 -13.13
N ALA A 26 -21.73 24.50 -13.69
CA ALA A 26 -21.87 25.85 -13.17
C ALA A 26 -21.87 26.89 -14.30
N SER A 27 -22.57 28.02 -14.10
CA SER A 27 -22.51 29.18 -14.99
C SER A 27 -21.09 29.75 -15.06
N HIS A 28 -20.74 30.40 -16.18
CA HIS A 28 -19.35 30.80 -16.48
C HIS A 28 -18.78 31.86 -15.52
N GLU A 29 -19.64 32.57 -14.78
CA GLU A 29 -19.24 33.55 -13.77
C GLU A 29 -18.74 32.89 -12.48
N ILE A 30 -19.10 31.62 -12.26
CA ILE A 30 -18.65 30.85 -11.10
C ILE A 30 -17.32 30.21 -11.46
N VAL A 31 -16.27 30.59 -10.75
CA VAL A 31 -14.90 30.09 -10.99
C VAL A 31 -14.48 29.02 -9.98
N ARG A 32 -15.18 28.91 -8.85
CA ARG A 32 -14.83 28.02 -7.75
C ARG A 32 -16.06 27.47 -7.05
N ILE A 33 -16.01 26.18 -6.74
CA ILE A 33 -17.01 25.46 -5.94
C ILE A 33 -16.41 25.05 -4.61
N GLU A 34 -17.16 25.21 -3.53
CA GLU A 34 -16.91 24.58 -2.24
C GLU A 34 -18.03 23.60 -1.91
N LEU A 35 -17.67 22.46 -1.30
CA LEU A 35 -18.63 21.49 -0.79
C LEU A 35 -18.66 21.50 0.74
N TRP A 36 -19.88 21.59 1.25
CA TRP A 36 -20.17 21.65 2.68
C TRP A 36 -21.18 20.58 3.08
N ALA A 37 -20.97 19.93 4.21
CA ALA A 37 -21.96 19.05 4.84
C ALA A 37 -22.62 19.78 6.02
N GLU A 38 -23.94 19.67 6.11
CA GLU A 38 -24.76 20.17 7.22
C GLU A 38 -24.58 21.68 7.48
N ASN A 39 -24.23 22.44 6.44
CA ASN A 39 -23.90 23.88 6.52
C ASN A 39 -22.78 24.19 7.54
N LYS A 40 -21.98 23.20 7.94
CA LYS A 40 -21.00 23.34 9.02
C LYS A 40 -19.62 22.84 8.64
N TRP A 41 -19.55 21.77 7.86
CA TRP A 41 -18.30 21.06 7.60
C TRP A 41 -17.89 21.23 6.14
N HIS A 42 -16.90 22.09 5.89
CA HIS A 42 -16.24 22.16 4.58
C HIS A 42 -15.40 20.91 4.36
N PHE A 43 -15.59 20.23 3.23
CA PHE A 43 -14.91 18.95 2.96
C PHE A 43 -14.22 18.86 1.60
N GLY A 44 -14.35 19.88 0.75
CA GLY A 44 -13.64 19.91 -0.52
C GLY A 44 -13.96 21.13 -1.36
N ASN A 45 -13.11 21.39 -2.35
CA ASN A 45 -13.32 22.46 -3.32
C ASN A 45 -12.80 22.05 -4.70
N SER A 46 -13.28 22.74 -5.74
CA SER A 46 -12.87 22.55 -7.12
C SER A 46 -12.90 23.89 -7.86
N SER A 47 -11.94 24.12 -8.75
CA SER A 47 -12.11 25.12 -9.81
C SER A 47 -13.18 24.66 -10.80
N VAL A 48 -13.85 25.60 -11.46
CA VAL A 48 -14.75 25.30 -12.59
C VAL A 48 -13.94 25.39 -13.88
N SER A 49 -13.97 24.33 -14.69
CA SER A 49 -13.31 24.27 -15.99
C SER A 49 -14.30 23.85 -17.07
N ASN A 50 -14.44 24.66 -18.12
CA ASN A 50 -15.42 24.46 -19.18
C ASN A 50 -16.84 24.21 -18.64
N GLY A 51 -17.23 24.97 -17.61
CA GLY A 51 -18.53 24.85 -16.94
C GLY A 51 -18.71 23.60 -16.07
N ASN A 52 -17.68 22.77 -15.88
CA ASN A 52 -17.73 21.53 -15.10
C ASN A 52 -16.83 21.61 -13.85
N TRP A 53 -17.19 20.84 -12.83
CA TRP A 53 -16.41 20.72 -11.60
C TRP A 53 -16.50 19.30 -11.02
N SER A 54 -15.50 18.89 -10.24
CA SER A 54 -15.56 17.60 -9.53
C SER A 54 -14.74 17.57 -8.25
N VAL A 55 -15.25 16.89 -7.23
CA VAL A 55 -14.60 16.64 -5.94
C VAL A 55 -14.86 15.20 -5.54
N SER A 56 -13.82 14.46 -5.14
CA SER A 56 -13.97 13.13 -4.54
C SER A 56 -13.90 13.24 -3.03
N TYR A 57 -14.86 12.63 -2.33
CA TYR A 57 -14.90 12.61 -0.88
C TYR A 57 -15.40 11.28 -0.34
N ARG A 58 -14.85 10.87 0.80
CA ARG A 58 -15.23 9.64 1.49
C ARG A 58 -15.77 9.96 2.88
N PHE A 59 -17.02 9.56 3.13
CA PHE A 59 -17.63 9.69 4.44
C PHE A 59 -17.04 8.70 5.45
N THR A 60 -16.92 9.14 6.70
CA THR A 60 -16.41 8.33 7.82
C THR A 60 -17.49 7.91 8.80
N ASP A 61 -18.68 8.50 8.67
CA ASP A 61 -19.84 8.23 9.51
C ASP A 61 -21.05 7.95 8.62
N ASN A 62 -21.96 7.11 9.12
CA ASN A 62 -23.21 6.77 8.43
C ASN A 62 -24.35 7.74 8.80
N GLY A 63 -25.48 7.56 8.13
CA GLY A 63 -26.69 8.33 8.27
C GLY A 63 -26.85 9.39 7.18
N LYS A 64 -27.95 10.11 7.31
CA LYS A 64 -28.34 11.18 6.40
C LYS A 64 -27.33 12.32 6.38
N ARG A 65 -26.98 12.83 5.20
CA ARG A 65 -26.09 13.98 4.98
C ARG A 65 -26.76 14.98 4.06
N GLN A 66 -26.84 16.24 4.49
CA GLN A 66 -27.20 17.33 3.59
C GLN A 66 -25.91 17.94 3.04
N ILE A 67 -25.72 17.87 1.73
CA ILE A 67 -24.57 18.42 1.03
C ILE A 67 -25.00 19.71 0.33
N GLU A 68 -24.19 20.74 0.44
CA GLU A 68 -24.35 22.02 -0.25
C GLU A 68 -23.11 22.31 -1.09
N ALA A 69 -23.32 22.51 -2.39
CA ALA A 69 -22.30 23.07 -3.28
C ALA A 69 -22.50 24.59 -3.34
N ARG A 70 -21.47 25.36 -3.03
CA ARG A 70 -21.47 26.83 -3.05
C ARG A 70 -20.57 27.31 -4.17
N GLY A 71 -21.11 28.12 -5.07
CA GLY A 71 -20.38 28.73 -6.18
C GLY A 71 -19.93 30.14 -5.84
N PHE A 72 -18.66 30.44 -6.15
CA PHE A 72 -18.03 31.74 -5.94
C PHE A 72 -17.58 32.36 -7.26
N ASP A 73 -17.73 33.68 -7.37
CA ASP A 73 -17.20 34.47 -8.49
C ASP A 73 -15.70 34.80 -8.33
N GLN A 74 -15.15 35.58 -9.26
CA GLN A 74 -13.73 35.98 -9.26
C GLN A 74 -13.35 36.88 -8.08
N ASP A 75 -14.30 37.63 -7.54
CA ASP A 75 -14.12 38.52 -6.40
C ASP A 75 -14.36 37.79 -5.06
N ASN A 76 -14.53 36.46 -5.11
CA ASN A 76 -14.77 35.59 -3.98
C ASN A 76 -16.11 35.83 -3.25
N HIS A 77 -17.11 36.39 -3.95
CA HIS A 77 -18.47 36.46 -3.43
C HIS A 77 -19.21 35.14 -3.71
N SER A 78 -19.95 34.64 -2.71
CA SER A 78 -20.85 33.50 -2.90
C SER A 78 -22.08 33.94 -3.68
N VAL A 79 -22.26 33.39 -4.88
CA VAL A 79 -23.24 33.87 -5.87
C VAL A 79 -24.30 32.82 -6.25
N ALA A 80 -24.09 31.55 -5.92
CA ALA A 80 -25.05 30.47 -6.12
C ALA A 80 -24.82 29.32 -5.15
N SER A 81 -25.87 28.53 -4.90
CA SER A 81 -25.76 27.29 -4.14
C SER A 81 -26.78 26.25 -4.61
N GLU A 82 -26.46 24.97 -4.48
CA GLU A 82 -27.43 23.88 -4.60
C GLU A 82 -27.23 22.87 -3.48
N LYS A 83 -28.31 22.22 -3.06
CA LYS A 83 -28.32 21.21 -2.02
C LYS A 83 -28.84 19.88 -2.52
N ILE A 84 -28.18 18.81 -2.08
CA ILE A 84 -28.69 17.45 -2.15
C ILE A 84 -28.67 16.82 -0.77
N THR A 85 -29.48 15.77 -0.61
CA THR A 85 -29.47 14.90 0.56
C THR A 85 -28.95 13.55 0.14
N LEU A 86 -28.13 12.91 0.96
CA LEU A 86 -27.62 11.56 0.78
C LEU A 86 -27.94 10.74 2.02
N GLU A 87 -28.12 9.43 1.85
CA GLU A 87 -28.12 8.47 2.95
C GLU A 87 -26.83 7.67 2.87
N ILE A 88 -25.96 7.80 3.88
CA ILE A 88 -24.72 7.03 3.94
C ILE A 88 -24.99 5.79 4.79
N GLU A 89 -25.10 4.63 4.18
CA GLU A 89 -25.38 3.40 4.91
C GLU A 89 -24.12 2.80 5.54
N ALA A 90 -24.28 2.23 6.73
CA ALA A 90 -23.25 1.40 7.33
C ALA A 90 -22.90 0.26 6.37
N SER A 91 -21.61 -0.08 6.26
CA SER A 91 -21.22 -1.23 5.46
C SER A 91 -21.76 -2.51 6.11
N SER A 92 -22.44 -3.36 5.35
CA SER A 92 -22.77 -4.74 5.75
C SER A 92 -21.55 -5.68 5.70
N ILE A 93 -20.39 -5.14 5.28
CA ILE A 93 -19.13 -5.86 5.22
C ILE A 93 -18.65 -6.18 6.64
N SER A 94 -18.59 -7.48 6.92
CA SER A 94 -18.08 -8.04 8.17
C SER A 94 -16.67 -8.61 7.99
N CYS A 95 -15.94 -8.76 9.10
CA CYS A 95 -14.76 -9.63 9.16
C CYS A 95 -15.10 -11.09 9.45
N GLU A 96 -16.39 -11.42 9.57
CA GLU A 96 -16.89 -12.73 9.96
C GLU A 96 -17.85 -13.31 8.91
N PRO A 97 -17.92 -14.65 8.77
CA PRO A 97 -17.09 -15.62 9.48
C PRO A 97 -15.66 -15.67 8.90
N ARG A 98 -14.64 -15.60 9.77
CA ARG A 98 -13.24 -15.86 9.42
C ARG A 98 -12.73 -17.13 10.08
N THR A 99 -11.74 -17.72 9.43
CA THR A 99 -11.03 -18.91 9.90
C THR A 99 -9.56 -18.58 10.09
N LYS A 100 -8.96 -19.13 11.16
CA LYS A 100 -7.51 -19.10 11.33
C LYS A 100 -6.90 -20.11 10.37
N LEU A 101 -6.09 -19.66 9.43
CA LEU A 101 -5.35 -20.54 8.53
C LEU A 101 -4.19 -21.22 9.27
N PHE A 102 -3.40 -20.42 9.98
CA PHE A 102 -2.28 -20.86 10.81
C PHE A 102 -1.81 -19.73 11.73
N GLU A 103 -0.78 -20.02 12.52
CA GLU A 103 -0.13 -19.07 13.40
C GLU A 103 1.38 -19.13 13.17
N ILE A 104 2.03 -17.96 13.16
CA ILE A 104 3.46 -17.86 12.96
C ILE A 104 4.03 -16.70 13.76
N GLY A 105 5.11 -16.93 14.51
CA GLY A 105 5.75 -15.90 15.33
C GLY A 105 4.79 -15.24 16.34
N GLY A 106 3.76 -15.95 16.79
CA GLY A 106 2.70 -15.43 17.67
C GLY A 106 1.62 -14.61 16.97
N HIS A 107 1.63 -14.54 15.63
CA HIS A 107 0.63 -13.83 14.83
C HIS A 107 -0.30 -14.81 14.14
N SER A 108 -1.61 -14.65 14.34
CA SER A 108 -2.64 -15.43 13.65
C SER A 108 -2.86 -14.89 12.24
N VAL A 109 -2.89 -15.80 11.26
CA VAL A 109 -3.22 -15.51 9.86
C VAL A 109 -4.65 -15.94 9.61
N TRP A 110 -5.47 -15.03 9.11
CA TRP A 110 -6.91 -15.20 8.96
C TRP A 110 -7.34 -15.12 7.49
N GLN A 111 -8.43 -15.80 7.18
CA GLN A 111 -9.12 -15.69 5.90
C GLN A 111 -10.63 -15.64 6.15
N ILE A 112 -11.33 -14.79 5.40
CA ILE A 112 -12.80 -14.73 5.46
C ILE A 112 -13.37 -15.86 4.60
N ALA A 113 -14.42 -16.51 5.08
CA ALA A 113 -15.07 -17.58 4.35
C ALA A 113 -15.48 -17.14 2.94
N GLY A 114 -15.15 -17.97 1.94
CA GLY A 114 -15.42 -17.69 0.52
C GLY A 114 -14.51 -16.64 -0.12
N GLN A 115 -13.50 -16.13 0.59
CA GLN A 115 -12.47 -15.25 0.03
C GLN A 115 -11.15 -15.99 -0.12
N THR A 116 -10.34 -15.58 -1.10
CA THR A 116 -8.97 -16.09 -1.27
C THR A 116 -7.93 -15.25 -0.52
N ALA A 117 -8.20 -13.96 -0.36
CA ALA A 117 -7.31 -13.06 0.36
C ALA A 117 -7.18 -13.47 1.83
N PHE A 118 -5.96 -13.40 2.36
CA PHE A 118 -5.70 -13.59 3.77
C PHE A 118 -5.12 -12.31 4.38
N PHE A 119 -5.22 -12.19 5.69
CA PHE A 119 -4.72 -11.02 6.41
C PHE A 119 -4.20 -11.39 7.78
N TYR A 120 -3.34 -10.54 8.32
CA TYR A 120 -2.76 -10.69 9.65
C TYR A 120 -2.33 -9.33 10.19
N GLN A 121 -2.27 -9.23 11.52
CA GLN A 121 -1.70 -8.08 12.21
C GLN A 121 -0.38 -8.47 12.85
N SER A 122 0.65 -7.66 12.65
CA SER A 122 1.98 -7.93 13.19
C SER A 122 2.82 -6.66 13.36
N LYS A 123 4.07 -6.86 13.75
CA LYS A 123 5.14 -5.86 13.65
C LYS A 123 5.46 -5.53 12.19
N MET A 124 6.34 -4.57 11.96
CA MET A 124 7.08 -4.45 10.70
C MET A 124 8.57 -4.34 11.00
N SER A 125 9.35 -5.32 10.55
CA SER A 125 10.81 -5.21 10.39
C SER A 125 11.11 -4.70 8.99
N ILE A 126 12.28 -4.10 8.80
CA ILE A 126 12.63 -3.48 7.54
C ILE A 126 13.62 -4.37 6.78
N ASP A 127 13.24 -4.73 5.56
CA ASP A 127 14.06 -5.49 4.64
C ASP A 127 14.78 -4.55 3.65
N ALA A 128 16.09 -4.73 3.52
CA ALA A 128 16.95 -3.99 2.60
C ALA A 128 17.19 -4.73 1.28
N ASP A 129 16.82 -6.00 1.19
CA ASP A 129 17.22 -6.86 0.10
C ASP A 129 16.78 -6.35 -1.29
N GLY A 130 17.59 -6.65 -2.30
CA GLY A 130 17.42 -6.15 -3.67
C GLY A 130 17.79 -4.69 -3.90
N ALA A 131 17.99 -3.86 -2.86
CA ALA A 131 18.56 -2.53 -3.06
C ALA A 131 20.04 -2.62 -3.50
N PRO A 132 20.46 -1.85 -4.53
CA PRO A 132 21.82 -1.93 -5.06
C PRO A 132 22.90 -1.39 -4.10
N ASN A 133 22.50 -0.73 -3.01
CA ASN A 133 23.37 -0.26 -1.93
C ASN A 133 23.03 -0.88 -0.57
N ALA A 134 22.32 -2.02 -0.55
CA ALA A 134 21.93 -2.69 0.69
C ALA A 134 23.16 -3.06 1.55
N TYR A 135 24.18 -3.65 0.94
CA TYR A 135 25.33 -4.23 1.65
C TYR A 135 26.66 -3.84 0.98
N HIS A 136 27.66 -3.57 1.81
CA HIS A 136 29.02 -3.21 1.40
C HIS A 136 30.05 -3.99 2.24
N PRO A 137 31.22 -4.39 1.69
CA PRO A 137 32.30 -5.06 2.45
C PRO A 137 32.66 -4.36 3.77
N ASP A 138 32.77 -3.03 3.73
CA ASP A 138 33.10 -2.19 4.90
C ASP A 138 31.90 -1.90 5.83
N ASN A 139 30.78 -2.60 5.66
CA ASN A 139 29.56 -2.45 6.46
C ASN A 139 28.93 -1.03 6.45
N ILE A 140 29.13 -0.27 5.37
CA ILE A 140 28.56 1.08 5.15
C ILE A 140 27.26 1.06 4.32
N GLY A 141 26.69 -0.13 4.09
CA GLY A 141 25.42 -0.31 3.38
C GLY A 141 24.21 0.18 4.17
N LEU A 142 23.05 0.21 3.49
CA LEU A 142 21.77 0.51 4.14
C LEU A 142 21.49 -0.42 5.33
N ASP A 143 21.90 -1.68 5.23
CA ASP A 143 21.81 -2.64 6.31
C ASP A 143 23.18 -3.21 6.75
N ASP A 144 23.20 -3.79 7.96
CA ASP A 144 24.33 -4.51 8.49
C ASP A 144 24.65 -5.74 7.64
N LEU A 145 25.90 -5.89 7.19
CA LEU A 145 26.36 -7.03 6.39
C LEU A 145 26.12 -8.39 7.08
N LYS A 146 26.09 -8.42 8.42
CA LYS A 146 25.76 -9.62 9.20
C LYS A 146 24.32 -10.11 8.96
N ASN A 147 23.39 -9.22 8.61
CA ASN A 147 21.99 -9.54 8.35
C ASN A 147 21.84 -10.25 7.00
N ALA A 148 22.76 -10.04 6.07
CA ALA A 148 22.92 -10.89 4.89
C ALA A 148 23.61 -12.24 5.21
N GLY A 149 24.07 -12.46 6.44
CA GLY A 149 24.81 -13.68 6.83
C GLY A 149 26.23 -13.76 6.29
N TYR A 150 26.71 -12.72 5.60
CA TYR A 150 28.03 -12.72 4.97
C TYR A 150 29.13 -12.30 5.97
N PRO A 151 30.36 -12.87 5.90
CA PRO A 151 30.74 -14.05 5.12
C PRO A 151 30.51 -15.38 5.86
N ASN A 152 29.97 -15.33 7.09
CA ASN A 152 30.11 -16.40 8.08
C ASN A 152 29.05 -17.51 8.01
N THR A 153 28.08 -17.42 7.10
CA THR A 153 27.03 -18.43 6.95
C THR A 153 26.99 -18.99 5.53
N SER A 154 26.34 -20.12 5.30
CA SER A 154 26.12 -20.62 3.94
C SER A 154 24.92 -19.97 3.25
N TRP A 155 23.98 -19.42 4.03
CA TRP A 155 22.72 -18.88 3.53
C TRP A 155 22.83 -17.47 2.96
N TRP A 156 23.98 -16.78 3.12
CA TRP A 156 24.19 -15.50 2.43
C TRP A 156 24.02 -15.61 0.93
N LYS A 157 24.22 -16.79 0.34
CA LYS A 157 24.02 -17.07 -1.10
C LYS A 157 22.56 -16.98 -1.55
N ASN A 158 21.62 -16.82 -0.61
CA ASN A 158 20.23 -16.50 -0.90
C ASN A 158 19.95 -14.98 -0.88
N ILE A 159 20.85 -14.20 -0.29
CA ILE A 159 20.71 -12.75 -0.05
C ILE A 159 21.63 -11.92 -0.95
N LEU A 160 22.85 -12.41 -1.22
CA LEU A 160 23.83 -11.78 -2.10
C LEU A 160 24.22 -12.73 -3.23
N VAL A 161 24.44 -12.17 -4.41
CA VAL A 161 24.88 -12.92 -5.59
C VAL A 161 26.30 -13.44 -5.34
N PRO A 162 26.57 -14.76 -5.47
CA PRO A 162 27.93 -15.26 -5.44
C PRO A 162 28.74 -14.78 -6.65
N ASP A 163 30.00 -14.42 -6.43
CA ASP A 163 30.90 -14.02 -7.51
C ASP A 163 31.12 -15.19 -8.52
N PRO A 164 30.90 -14.98 -9.83
CA PRO A 164 31.05 -16.03 -10.84
C PRO A 164 32.47 -16.61 -10.95
N GLN A 165 33.50 -15.83 -10.61
CA GLN A 165 34.91 -16.23 -10.63
C GLN A 165 35.35 -16.82 -9.28
N ASN A 166 34.73 -16.38 -8.17
CA ASN A 166 34.98 -16.92 -6.84
C ASN A 166 33.69 -17.09 -6.01
N PRO A 167 32.97 -18.22 -6.13
CA PRO A 167 31.67 -18.43 -5.50
C PRO A 167 31.65 -18.45 -3.96
N ASN A 168 32.81 -18.28 -3.31
CA ASN A 168 32.95 -18.13 -1.86
C ASN A 168 32.90 -16.67 -1.41
N ARG A 169 32.82 -15.71 -2.35
CA ARG A 169 32.63 -14.29 -2.08
C ARG A 169 31.34 -13.78 -2.71
N ALA A 170 30.75 -12.75 -2.11
CA ALA A 170 29.67 -12.01 -2.74
C ALA A 170 30.21 -11.16 -3.90
N TYR A 171 29.42 -11.03 -4.96
CA TYR A 171 29.78 -10.29 -6.15
C TYR A 171 29.69 -8.78 -5.89
N GLU A 172 30.82 -8.10 -6.03
CA GLU A 172 30.94 -6.64 -5.88
C GLU A 172 30.66 -5.96 -7.22
N GLN A 173 29.82 -4.93 -7.22
CA GLN A 173 29.49 -4.16 -8.42
C GLN A 173 30.76 -3.46 -8.95
N PRO A 174 31.16 -3.68 -10.21
CA PRO A 174 32.42 -3.18 -10.74
C PRO A 174 32.38 -1.70 -11.13
N SER A 175 31.19 -1.12 -11.32
CA SER A 175 31.00 0.24 -11.81
C SER A 175 29.62 0.80 -11.44
N GLY A 176 29.37 2.07 -11.77
CA GLY A 176 28.11 2.76 -11.51
C GLY A 176 28.08 3.46 -10.14
N PRO A 177 26.93 4.05 -9.75
CA PRO A 177 26.81 4.83 -8.52
C PRO A 177 27.01 3.99 -7.24
N TYR A 178 26.91 2.66 -7.34
CA TYR A 178 27.07 1.72 -6.24
C TYR A 178 28.26 0.78 -6.46
N GLN A 179 29.29 1.25 -7.17
CA GLN A 179 30.55 0.54 -7.28
C GLN A 179 31.07 0.15 -5.88
N GLY A 180 31.52 -1.10 -5.74
CA GLY A 180 32.01 -1.67 -4.47
C GLY A 180 30.94 -2.26 -3.55
N TYR A 181 29.64 -1.98 -3.80
CA TYR A 181 28.56 -2.63 -3.08
C TYR A 181 28.29 -4.03 -3.62
N PHE A 182 27.83 -4.95 -2.77
CA PHE A 182 27.40 -6.27 -3.21
C PHE A 182 26.07 -6.20 -3.95
N VAL A 183 25.87 -7.10 -4.92
CA VAL A 183 24.54 -7.28 -5.53
C VAL A 183 23.66 -8.08 -4.58
N SER A 184 22.69 -7.39 -3.98
CA SER A 184 21.66 -7.98 -3.11
C SER A 184 20.50 -8.54 -3.93
N MET A 185 19.86 -9.59 -3.42
CA MET A 185 18.83 -10.38 -4.09
C MET A 185 17.53 -10.39 -3.28
N THR A 186 16.42 -10.22 -3.98
CA THR A 186 15.09 -10.68 -3.52
C THR A 186 14.77 -12.03 -4.17
N ALA A 187 13.88 -12.81 -3.55
CA ALA A 187 13.39 -14.07 -4.12
C ALA A 187 12.63 -13.86 -5.45
N LEU A 188 11.83 -12.79 -5.55
CA LEU A 188 11.22 -12.35 -6.81
C LEU A 188 12.29 -11.67 -7.67
N GLN A 189 12.42 -12.12 -8.92
CA GLN A 189 13.49 -11.67 -9.82
C GLN A 189 13.04 -11.65 -11.28
N ASP A 190 13.66 -10.77 -12.07
CA ASP A 190 13.53 -10.75 -13.52
C ASP A 190 14.50 -11.75 -14.15
N GLY A 191 13.98 -12.92 -14.52
CA GLY A 191 14.77 -13.99 -15.13
C GLY A 191 15.46 -13.62 -16.45
N THR A 192 15.07 -12.51 -17.09
CA THR A 192 15.67 -12.05 -18.36
C THR A 192 17.00 -11.32 -18.20
N LYS A 193 17.32 -10.88 -16.97
CA LYS A 193 18.55 -10.12 -16.66
C LYS A 193 19.64 -11.02 -16.09
N ALA A 194 20.90 -10.62 -16.17
CA ALA A 194 21.99 -11.37 -15.57
C ALA A 194 21.84 -11.42 -14.03
N LYS A 195 22.32 -12.48 -13.37
CA LYS A 195 22.33 -12.54 -11.89
C LYS A 195 23.11 -11.40 -11.26
N THR A 196 24.17 -10.96 -11.92
CA THR A 196 25.03 -9.86 -11.47
C THR A 196 24.49 -8.46 -11.79
N ASP A 197 23.33 -8.36 -12.45
CA ASP A 197 22.65 -7.09 -12.71
C ASP A 197 21.73 -6.78 -11.52
N PRO A 198 22.00 -5.73 -10.72
CA PRO A 198 21.15 -5.37 -9.58
C PRO A 198 19.69 -5.12 -9.97
N SER A 199 19.43 -4.66 -11.21
CA SER A 199 18.07 -4.40 -11.69
C SER A 199 17.27 -5.67 -12.00
N ARG A 200 17.86 -6.87 -11.82
CA ARG A 200 17.17 -8.16 -11.77
C ARG A 200 16.26 -8.29 -10.56
N TYR A 201 16.62 -7.66 -9.45
CA TYR A 201 15.96 -7.82 -8.16
C TYR A 201 15.04 -6.64 -7.85
N VAL A 202 14.11 -6.83 -6.92
CA VAL A 202 13.15 -5.78 -6.54
C VAL A 202 13.85 -4.83 -5.57
N ASP A 203 14.07 -3.59 -6.00
CA ASP A 203 14.77 -2.60 -5.18
C ASP A 203 13.91 -2.13 -4.00
N SER A 204 14.33 -2.49 -2.78
CA SER A 204 13.63 -2.17 -1.53
C SER A 204 13.51 -0.67 -1.24
N THR A 205 14.37 0.17 -1.80
CA THR A 205 14.31 1.64 -1.65
C THR A 205 13.27 2.29 -2.57
N ARG A 206 12.77 1.56 -3.57
CA ARG A 206 11.87 2.10 -4.61
C ARG A 206 10.51 1.42 -4.66
N ILE A 207 10.46 0.12 -4.38
CA ILE A 207 9.26 -0.68 -4.55
C ILE A 207 8.74 -1.12 -3.17
N PRO A 208 7.51 -0.72 -2.79
CA PRO A 208 6.83 -1.28 -1.63
C PRO A 208 6.58 -2.77 -1.83
N TYR A 209 7.17 -3.59 -0.96
CA TYR A 209 6.91 -5.02 -0.95
C TYR A 209 6.85 -5.55 0.47
N ILE A 210 6.24 -6.72 0.61
CA ILE A 210 6.18 -7.50 1.84
C ILE A 210 7.01 -8.77 1.70
N VAL A 211 7.44 -9.28 2.85
CA VAL A 211 8.14 -10.55 2.98
C VAL A 211 7.20 -11.55 3.66
N LEU A 212 7.07 -12.75 3.08
CA LEU A 212 6.33 -13.86 3.70
C LEU A 212 7.30 -14.96 4.14
N PRO A 213 6.96 -15.72 5.18
CA PRO A 213 7.80 -16.80 5.68
C PRO A 213 7.94 -17.94 4.69
N GLY A 214 9.15 -18.51 4.59
CA GLY A 214 9.37 -19.77 3.86
C GLY A 214 8.60 -20.97 4.44
N GLY A 215 8.07 -20.86 5.67
CA GLY A 215 7.25 -21.88 6.34
C GLY A 215 5.79 -21.92 5.89
N GLY A 216 5.31 -20.95 5.10
CA GLY A 216 3.96 -20.98 4.54
C GLY A 216 3.45 -19.60 4.11
N SER A 217 3.00 -19.50 2.85
CA SER A 217 2.48 -18.26 2.25
C SER A 217 0.96 -18.22 2.13
N ALA A 218 0.23 -19.15 2.76
CA ALA A 218 -1.22 -19.33 2.59
C ALA A 218 -1.65 -19.47 1.11
N GLY A 219 -0.79 -20.03 0.26
CA GLY A 219 -1.03 -20.17 -1.18
C GLY A 219 -0.60 -18.97 -2.03
N ALA A 220 -0.11 -17.88 -1.43
CA ALA A 220 0.48 -16.78 -2.18
C ALA A 220 1.79 -17.18 -2.87
N LYS A 221 2.05 -16.55 -4.02
CA LYS A 221 3.22 -16.73 -4.86
C LYS A 221 3.93 -15.40 -5.03
N LEU A 222 5.25 -15.44 -5.25
CA LEU A 222 6.03 -14.24 -5.52
C LEU A 222 5.38 -13.42 -6.66
N GLY A 223 5.28 -12.11 -6.46
CA GLY A 223 4.62 -11.16 -7.36
C GLY A 223 3.10 -11.00 -7.13
N ASP A 224 2.49 -11.75 -6.21
CA ASP A 224 1.13 -11.49 -5.73
C ASP A 224 1.06 -10.12 -5.04
N PHE A 225 -0.08 -9.44 -5.18
CA PHE A 225 -0.29 -8.13 -4.58
C PHE A 225 -0.60 -8.22 -3.09
N ALA A 226 -0.28 -7.13 -2.39
CA ALA A 226 -0.62 -6.92 -1.00
C ALA A 226 -1.01 -5.46 -0.75
N VAL A 227 -1.75 -5.24 0.33
CA VAL A 227 -2.05 -3.93 0.89
C VAL A 227 -1.68 -3.95 2.36
N VAL A 228 -0.98 -2.91 2.80
CA VAL A 228 -0.50 -2.77 4.17
C VAL A 228 -1.05 -1.50 4.77
N PHE A 229 -1.54 -1.60 6.00
CA PHE A 229 -2.18 -0.52 6.73
C PHE A 229 -1.49 -0.30 8.06
N ASN A 230 -1.21 0.96 8.37
CA ASN A 230 -0.68 1.39 9.64
C ASN A 230 -1.81 1.94 10.51
N GLY A 231 -2.23 1.17 11.52
CA GLY A 231 -3.33 1.53 12.41
C GLY A 231 -3.07 2.77 13.26
N LYS A 232 -1.81 3.18 13.44
CA LYS A 232 -1.45 4.35 14.25
C LYS A 232 -1.73 5.68 13.56
N ASN A 233 -1.56 5.75 12.24
CA ASN A 233 -1.69 6.99 11.47
C ASN A 233 -2.69 6.89 10.31
N GLY A 234 -3.33 5.74 10.12
CA GLY A 234 -4.34 5.51 9.09
C GLY A 234 -3.78 5.39 7.67
N LYS A 235 -2.44 5.38 7.49
CA LYS A 235 -1.85 5.27 6.16
C LYS A 235 -2.01 3.86 5.60
N ILE A 236 -2.26 3.79 4.30
CA ILE A 236 -2.38 2.56 3.53
C ILE A 236 -1.43 2.61 2.34
N VAL A 237 -0.74 1.50 2.07
CA VAL A 237 0.24 1.38 0.99
C VAL A 237 0.03 0.07 0.25
N ASN A 238 -0.02 0.17 -1.06
CA ASN A 238 -0.07 -0.96 -1.98
C ASN A 238 1.34 -1.53 -2.19
N GLY A 239 1.46 -2.84 -2.27
CA GLY A 239 2.74 -3.52 -2.45
C GLY A 239 2.61 -4.88 -3.14
N ILE A 240 3.72 -5.59 -3.23
CA ILE A 240 3.79 -6.97 -3.74
C ILE A 240 4.51 -7.89 -2.76
N TYR A 241 4.27 -9.18 -2.84
CA TYR A 241 5.08 -10.19 -2.18
C TYR A 241 6.36 -10.44 -2.99
N ALA A 242 7.50 -9.92 -2.54
CA ALA A 242 8.74 -9.95 -3.33
C ALA A 242 9.85 -10.82 -2.74
N ASP A 243 9.82 -11.13 -1.45
CA ASP A 243 10.91 -11.86 -0.82
C ASP A 243 10.46 -12.88 0.23
N VAL A 244 11.30 -13.90 0.48
CA VAL A 244 10.99 -15.02 1.36
C VAL A 244 11.89 -14.99 2.60
N GLY A 245 11.28 -14.66 3.74
CA GLY A 245 11.97 -14.56 5.01
C GLY A 245 12.06 -15.89 5.77
N PRO A 246 12.61 -15.85 7.00
CA PRO A 246 12.71 -17.01 7.88
C PRO A 246 11.36 -17.71 8.11
N SER A 247 11.39 -19.03 8.27
CA SER A 247 10.18 -19.87 8.32
C SER A 247 9.28 -19.66 9.54
N ASN A 248 9.75 -18.94 10.57
CA ASN A 248 9.07 -18.78 11.85
C ASN A 248 8.73 -17.31 12.21
N LYS A 249 8.90 -16.37 11.28
CA LYS A 249 8.63 -14.93 11.50
C LYS A 249 7.74 -14.37 10.39
N ILE A 250 7.00 -13.32 10.71
CA ILE A 250 6.20 -12.55 9.75
C ILE A 250 6.23 -11.07 10.15
N GLY A 251 5.78 -10.19 9.26
CA GLY A 251 5.76 -8.74 9.51
C GLY A 251 7.08 -8.10 9.15
N GLU A 252 7.44 -8.19 7.88
CA GLU A 252 8.63 -7.57 7.30
C GLU A 252 8.27 -6.99 5.94
N GLY A 253 8.90 -5.87 5.59
CA GLY A 253 8.62 -5.14 4.36
C GLY A 253 9.74 -4.20 3.98
N SER A 254 9.71 -3.75 2.73
CA SER A 254 10.79 -2.95 2.16
C SER A 254 10.92 -1.56 2.79
N ILE A 255 12.09 -0.95 2.60
CA ILE A 255 12.36 0.45 2.99
C ILE A 255 11.29 1.39 2.45
N ALA A 256 10.96 1.29 1.15
CA ALA A 256 9.94 2.11 0.49
C ALA A 256 8.54 1.94 1.10
N LEU A 257 8.18 0.70 1.48
CA LEU A 257 6.92 0.44 2.16
C LEU A 257 6.86 1.13 3.52
N ALA A 258 7.93 1.01 4.32
CA ALA A 258 8.00 1.63 5.64
C ALA A 258 7.94 3.17 5.58
N GLU A 259 8.69 3.78 4.66
CA GLU A 259 8.65 5.24 4.43
C GLU A 259 7.25 5.72 4.09
N ALA A 260 6.60 5.05 3.13
CA ALA A 260 5.25 5.39 2.71
C ALA A 260 4.24 5.25 3.85
N LEU A 261 4.39 4.24 4.71
CA LEU A 261 3.57 4.03 5.91
C LEU A 261 3.92 4.97 7.08
N GLY A 262 4.97 5.78 6.98
CA GLY A 262 5.44 6.65 8.07
C GLY A 262 6.02 5.87 9.24
N ILE A 263 6.66 4.74 8.96
CA ILE A 263 7.40 3.91 9.91
C ILE A 263 8.90 4.25 9.77
N PRO A 264 9.70 4.28 10.85
CA PRO A 264 11.15 4.41 10.73
C PRO A 264 11.72 3.36 9.77
N SER A 265 12.27 3.79 8.64
CA SER A 265 12.58 2.92 7.49
C SER A 265 14.02 2.42 7.44
N SER A 266 14.82 2.64 8.49
CA SER A 266 16.19 2.12 8.53
C SER A 266 16.17 0.60 8.74
N PRO A 267 16.83 -0.20 7.88
CA PRO A 267 17.03 -1.65 8.13
C PRO A 267 17.75 -1.94 9.46
N ARG A 268 18.65 -1.05 9.86
CA ARG A 268 19.51 -1.22 11.03
C ARG A 268 18.78 -1.00 12.36
N THR A 269 17.86 -0.04 12.39
CA THR A 269 17.26 0.45 13.66
C THR A 269 15.77 0.75 13.57
N GLY A 270 15.17 0.61 12.40
CA GLY A 270 13.79 0.99 12.12
C GLY A 270 12.78 -0.10 12.44
N GLY A 271 11.58 0.08 11.90
CA GLY A 271 10.43 -0.78 12.11
C GLY A 271 9.51 -0.33 13.24
N VAL A 272 8.54 -1.18 13.54
CA VAL A 272 7.55 -0.99 14.61
C VAL A 272 7.16 -2.36 15.18
N SER A 273 6.84 -2.44 16.47
CA SER A 273 6.59 -3.71 17.17
C SER A 273 5.19 -4.29 16.97
N SER A 274 4.21 -3.51 16.51
CA SER A 274 2.81 -3.93 16.34
C SER A 274 2.02 -2.90 15.52
N GLY A 275 0.73 -3.16 15.32
CA GLY A 275 -0.23 -2.19 14.77
C GLY A 275 -0.26 -2.12 13.24
N ILE A 276 0.43 -3.03 12.56
CA ILE A 276 0.44 -3.11 11.10
C ILE A 276 -0.42 -4.28 10.64
N MET A 277 -1.38 -3.98 9.78
CA MET A 277 -2.21 -4.99 9.13
C MET A 277 -1.74 -5.21 7.70
N TYR A 278 -1.61 -6.47 7.34
CA TYR A 278 -1.24 -6.92 6.00
C TYR A 278 -2.43 -7.67 5.41
N VAL A 279 -2.79 -7.35 4.17
CA VAL A 279 -3.79 -8.07 3.37
C VAL A 279 -3.09 -8.53 2.11
N VAL A 280 -3.13 -9.83 1.82
CA VAL A 280 -2.43 -10.44 0.69
C VAL A 280 -3.44 -11.12 -0.22
N PHE A 281 -3.22 -11.04 -1.54
CA PHE A 281 -4.13 -11.56 -2.55
C PHE A 281 -3.50 -12.71 -3.33
N PRO A 282 -3.60 -13.97 -2.84
CA PRO A 282 -3.05 -15.13 -3.54
C PRO A 282 -3.53 -15.27 -4.99
N GLY A 283 -2.59 -15.51 -5.91
CA GLY A 283 -2.87 -15.75 -7.33
C GLY A 283 -3.20 -14.49 -8.14
N SER A 284 -2.99 -13.30 -7.58
CA SER A 284 -3.13 -12.01 -8.28
C SER A 284 -1.88 -11.60 -9.07
N GLY A 285 -0.77 -12.29 -8.80
CA GLY A 285 0.56 -12.06 -9.33
C GLY A 285 0.82 -12.69 -10.70
N ASN A 286 1.89 -12.24 -11.35
CA ASN A 286 2.40 -12.84 -12.58
C ASN A 286 3.83 -13.42 -12.41
N GLY A 287 4.35 -13.49 -11.19
CA GLY A 287 5.68 -14.02 -10.92
C GLY A 287 6.84 -13.13 -11.36
N LYS A 288 6.60 -11.84 -11.67
CA LYS A 288 7.63 -10.91 -12.13
C LYS A 288 7.68 -9.62 -11.30
N PRO A 289 8.86 -8.97 -11.17
CA PRO A 289 8.95 -7.60 -10.70
C PRO A 289 8.06 -6.66 -11.53
N ARG A 290 7.45 -5.67 -10.87
CA ARG A 290 6.52 -4.72 -11.50
C ARG A 290 6.85 -3.28 -11.15
N SER A 291 6.35 -2.35 -11.98
CA SER A 291 6.48 -0.92 -11.69
C SER A 291 5.60 -0.49 -10.53
N LEU A 292 6.00 0.56 -9.80
CA LEU A 292 5.21 1.12 -8.71
C LEU A 292 3.78 1.51 -9.15
N SER A 293 3.64 2.08 -10.36
CA SER A 293 2.33 2.46 -10.90
C SER A 293 1.41 1.24 -11.09
N GLU A 294 1.94 0.15 -11.64
CA GLU A 294 1.16 -1.08 -11.84
C GLU A 294 0.77 -1.70 -10.50
N ILE A 295 1.70 -1.74 -9.54
CA ILE A 295 1.43 -2.22 -8.18
C ILE A 295 0.29 -1.44 -7.55
N ASN A 296 0.34 -0.11 -7.62
CA ASN A 296 -0.70 0.74 -7.07
C ASN A 296 -2.07 0.46 -7.70
N THR A 297 -2.13 0.41 -9.03
CA THR A 297 -3.39 0.19 -9.75
C THR A 297 -3.99 -1.19 -9.49
N GLU A 298 -3.19 -2.25 -9.55
CA GLU A 298 -3.72 -3.61 -9.45
C GLU A 298 -4.00 -4.03 -7.99
N ALA A 299 -3.12 -3.69 -7.04
CA ALA A 299 -3.37 -3.99 -5.63
C ALA A 299 -4.63 -3.28 -5.11
N GLU A 300 -4.86 -2.02 -5.52
CA GLU A 300 -6.07 -1.28 -5.17
C GLU A 300 -7.34 -1.95 -5.70
N LYS A 301 -7.32 -2.47 -6.94
CA LYS A 301 -8.45 -3.25 -7.48
C LYS A 301 -8.75 -4.47 -6.62
N HIS A 302 -7.73 -5.25 -6.27
CA HIS A 302 -7.92 -6.44 -5.42
C HIS A 302 -8.40 -6.07 -4.02
N PHE A 303 -7.89 -4.99 -3.44
CA PHE A 303 -8.31 -4.51 -2.13
C PHE A 303 -9.76 -4.04 -2.13
N ASN A 304 -10.18 -3.27 -3.14
CA ASN A 304 -11.57 -2.84 -3.30
C ASN A 304 -12.51 -4.03 -3.50
N ASN A 305 -12.13 -5.01 -4.32
CA ASN A 305 -12.89 -6.25 -4.51
C ASN A 305 -13.00 -7.09 -3.22
N TRP A 306 -11.97 -7.05 -2.38
CA TRP A 306 -12.00 -7.67 -1.06
C TRP A 306 -12.92 -6.91 -0.09
N GLY A 307 -13.41 -5.72 -0.40
CA GLY A 307 -14.27 -4.92 0.51
C GLY A 307 -13.56 -3.70 1.12
N GLY A 308 -12.33 -3.44 0.67
CA GLY A 308 -11.56 -2.23 0.93
C GLY A 308 -11.48 -1.87 2.42
N MET A 309 -11.50 -0.57 2.68
CA MET A 309 -11.34 -0.04 4.03
C MET A 309 -12.47 -0.42 5.00
N ALA A 310 -13.71 -0.70 4.57
CA ALA A 310 -14.70 -1.19 5.53
C ALA A 310 -14.32 -2.55 6.07
N ARG A 311 -13.92 -3.48 5.18
CA ARG A 311 -13.48 -4.79 5.65
C ARG A 311 -12.22 -4.68 6.46
N LEU A 312 -11.28 -3.83 6.04
CA LEU A 312 -10.07 -3.58 6.78
C LEU A 312 -10.39 -3.11 8.20
N ASN A 313 -11.24 -2.08 8.36
CA ASN A 313 -11.63 -1.55 9.66
C ASN A 313 -12.41 -2.57 10.50
N ALA A 314 -13.26 -3.40 9.88
CA ALA A 314 -13.97 -4.47 10.57
C ALA A 314 -13.03 -5.59 11.05
N CYS A 315 -11.92 -5.82 10.33
CA CYS A 315 -10.94 -6.86 10.64
C CYS A 315 -9.79 -6.39 11.52
N PHE A 316 -9.52 -5.09 11.53
CA PHE A 316 -8.48 -4.50 12.34
C PHE A 316 -8.89 -4.44 13.80
N SER A 317 -7.95 -4.75 14.69
CA SER A 317 -8.15 -4.70 16.14
C SER A 317 -7.10 -3.73 16.66
N PRO A 318 -7.48 -2.52 17.09
CA PRO A 318 -6.54 -1.57 17.67
C PRO A 318 -5.83 -2.23 18.85
N SER A 319 -4.49 -2.23 18.80
CA SER A 319 -3.62 -2.68 19.90
C SER A 319 -3.45 -1.60 20.95
#